data_AF-A0A369GKH7-F1
#
_entry.id   AF-A0A369GKH7-F1
#
_cell.length_a   1.000
_cell.length_b   1.000
_cell.length_c   1.000
_cell.angle_alpha   90.00
_cell.angle_beta   90.00
_cell.angle_gamma   90.00
#
_symmetry.space_group_name_H-M   'P 1'
#
loop_
_entity.id
_entity.type
_entity.pdbx_description
1 polymer ?
#
loop_
_entity_poly.entity_id
_entity_poly.type
_entity_poly.pdbx_seq_one_letter_code
_entity_poly.pdbx_strand_id
1 'polypeptide(L)'
;MARGGGFSSLAGFAIYMHIALAVMLIIELGLTAYIVSRTDGAYYSPPSQFSFMLFTTLWSLLVLAYICLTPRYMARAFHALVALGLLGLTTLFWFAGSIALAAFLGLPDCRGTFCTTTRSAQAATAFGFFIWAIFAVLTALDGMAHLRGGGARADTTGKPVAQAHIPIMGMLAWFVNIFVSNNALTPDSILILFITTVLALAWAVFTLFSYHRSSANARFVALVDLAICGTLIAAVYQLRGIASADCVPNPSPPTRFWAPLVGVPSGFGWGAADKPCAMLKASWAFAIMNIIFFFFTALAAFSHGDHLSAIAYDDGRYRETERHHHQHHRHHHHHRSRSDGGRPRSRSRHSSRSRRSPHSYTRRVYV
;
A
#
# COMPACT_ATOMS: atom_id res chain seq x y z
N MET A 1 24.92 -25.93 -4.86
CA MET A 1 24.07 -25.27 -5.87
C MET A 1 22.61 -25.65 -5.61
N ALA A 2 21.92 -24.90 -4.76
CA ALA A 2 20.46 -25.00 -4.59
C ALA A 2 19.87 -23.73 -5.20
N ARG A 3 19.46 -23.82 -6.46
CA ARG A 3 18.82 -22.71 -7.20
C ARG A 3 17.38 -22.57 -6.70
N GLY A 4 17.00 -21.35 -6.34
CA GLY A 4 15.69 -21.01 -5.77
C GLY A 4 14.53 -21.37 -6.70
N GLY A 5 13.67 -22.28 -6.22
CA GLY A 5 12.40 -22.64 -6.88
C GLY A 5 11.25 -21.65 -6.62
N GLY A 6 11.44 -20.64 -5.77
CA GLY A 6 10.38 -19.67 -5.44
C GLY A 6 10.19 -18.55 -6.48
N PHE A 7 11.26 -18.13 -7.18
CA PHE A 7 11.19 -17.00 -8.11
C PHE A 7 10.51 -17.34 -9.44
N SER A 8 10.61 -18.60 -9.87
CA SER A 8 9.96 -19.10 -11.09
C SER A 8 8.44 -19.24 -10.94
N SER A 9 7.91 -19.51 -9.74
CA SER A 9 6.46 -19.57 -9.52
C SER A 9 5.79 -18.19 -9.46
N LEU A 10 6.47 -17.20 -8.88
CA LEU A 10 6.02 -15.80 -8.82
C LEU A 10 5.95 -15.14 -10.20
N ALA A 11 6.94 -15.40 -11.06
CA ALA A 11 6.94 -14.90 -12.44
C ALA A 11 5.83 -15.53 -13.29
N GLY A 12 5.52 -16.82 -13.07
CA GLY A 12 4.38 -17.49 -13.69
C GLY A 12 3.04 -16.88 -13.25
N PHE A 13 2.86 -16.67 -11.95
CA PHE A 13 1.65 -16.05 -11.39
C PHE A 13 1.40 -14.63 -11.93
N ALA A 14 2.46 -13.83 -12.06
CA ALA A 14 2.37 -12.49 -12.63
C ALA A 14 1.79 -12.52 -14.04
N ILE A 15 2.22 -13.42 -14.93
CA ILE A 15 1.69 -13.52 -16.30
C ILE A 15 0.17 -13.79 -16.29
N TYR A 16 -0.30 -14.69 -15.43
CA TYR A 16 -1.74 -14.96 -15.31
C TYR A 16 -2.51 -13.73 -14.82
N MET A 17 -1.96 -12.97 -13.87
CA MET A 17 -2.57 -11.71 -13.40
C MET A 17 -2.64 -10.65 -14.50
N HIS A 18 -1.60 -10.50 -15.33
CA HIS A 18 -1.61 -9.58 -16.47
C HIS A 18 -2.62 -9.99 -17.55
N ILE A 19 -2.79 -11.29 -17.81
CA ILE A 19 -3.80 -11.80 -18.75
C ILE A 19 -5.21 -11.54 -18.21
N ALA A 20 -5.49 -11.86 -16.95
CA ALA A 20 -6.76 -11.58 -16.31
C ALA A 20 -7.09 -10.08 -16.34
N LEU A 21 -6.10 -9.24 -16.05
CA LEU A 21 -6.20 -7.79 -16.10
C LEU A 21 -6.48 -7.29 -17.52
N ALA A 22 -5.82 -7.84 -18.55
CA ALA A 22 -6.09 -7.49 -19.95
C ALA A 22 -7.55 -7.77 -20.34
N VAL A 23 -8.08 -8.94 -19.96
CA VAL A 23 -9.47 -9.33 -20.24
C VAL A 23 -10.44 -8.38 -19.54
N MET A 24 -10.21 -8.08 -18.27
CA MET A 24 -11.07 -7.17 -17.50
C MET A 24 -11.01 -5.73 -18.03
N LEU A 25 -9.85 -5.24 -18.46
CA LEU A 25 -9.72 -3.93 -19.11
C LEU A 25 -10.51 -3.86 -20.42
N ILE A 26 -10.56 -4.93 -21.22
CA ILE A 26 -11.37 -4.97 -22.44
C ILE A 26 -12.87 -4.93 -22.10
N ILE A 27 -13.29 -5.65 -21.06
CA ILE A 27 -14.67 -5.62 -20.57
C ILE A 27 -15.04 -4.20 -20.11
N GLU A 28 -14.18 -3.56 -19.31
CA GLU A 28 -14.38 -2.18 -18.87
C GLU A 28 -14.40 -1.19 -20.03
N LEU A 29 -13.56 -1.39 -21.05
CA LEU A 29 -13.55 -0.52 -22.21
C LEU A 29 -14.91 -0.57 -22.93
N GLY A 30 -15.47 -1.78 -23.08
CA GLY A 30 -16.82 -1.96 -23.65
C GLY A 30 -17.91 -1.30 -22.80
N LEU A 31 -17.88 -1.51 -21.48
CA LEU A 31 -18.88 -0.94 -20.56
C LEU A 31 -18.80 0.60 -20.51
N THR A 32 -17.61 1.15 -20.29
CA THR A 32 -17.39 2.60 -20.17
C THR A 32 -17.62 3.33 -21.49
N ALA A 33 -17.21 2.75 -22.63
CA ALA A 33 -17.51 3.32 -23.95
C ALA A 33 -19.02 3.32 -24.26
N TYR A 34 -19.73 2.23 -23.93
CA TYR A 34 -21.18 2.16 -24.07
C TYR A 34 -21.86 3.27 -23.25
N ILE A 35 -21.50 3.39 -21.97
CA ILE A 35 -22.09 4.40 -21.07
C ILE A 35 -21.82 5.81 -21.61
N VAL A 36 -20.58 6.12 -21.96
CA VAL A 36 -20.20 7.43 -22.52
C VAL A 36 -20.99 7.73 -23.79
N SER A 37 -21.05 6.81 -24.76
CA SER A 37 -21.78 6.99 -26.02
C SER A 37 -23.29 7.22 -25.83
N ARG A 38 -23.87 6.67 -24.76
CA ARG A 38 -25.29 6.83 -24.43
C ARG A 38 -25.58 8.14 -23.68
N THR A 39 -24.58 8.70 -23.01
CA THR A 39 -24.68 9.94 -22.24
C THR A 39 -24.12 11.16 -22.95
N ASP A 40 -23.45 10.95 -24.07
CA ASP A 40 -22.97 11.99 -24.98
C ASP A 40 -24.08 12.36 -25.96
N GLY A 41 -24.43 13.64 -26.00
CA GLY A 41 -25.47 14.16 -26.88
C GLY A 41 -25.13 15.56 -27.40
N ALA A 42 -25.86 16.02 -28.41
CA ALA A 42 -25.56 17.28 -29.11
C ALA A 42 -25.46 18.53 -28.21
N TYR A 43 -26.06 18.50 -27.01
CA TYR A 43 -26.07 19.61 -26.06
C TYR A 43 -25.61 19.21 -24.65
N TYR A 44 -25.19 17.97 -24.43
CA TYR A 44 -24.84 17.44 -23.11
C TYR A 44 -23.57 16.60 -23.19
N SER A 45 -22.59 16.94 -22.36
CA SER A 45 -21.39 16.12 -22.19
C SER A 45 -21.63 14.99 -21.20
N PRO A 46 -20.96 13.83 -21.38
CA PRO A 46 -21.03 12.74 -20.43
C PRO A 46 -20.56 13.19 -19.03
N PRO A 47 -21.17 12.68 -17.95
CA PRO A 47 -20.69 12.89 -16.59
C PRO A 47 -19.20 12.59 -16.44
N SER A 48 -18.49 13.43 -15.70
CA SER A 48 -17.03 13.34 -15.56
C SER A 48 -16.55 12.02 -14.98
N GLN A 49 -17.37 11.34 -14.17
CA GLN A 49 -17.11 10.02 -13.61
C GLN A 49 -17.01 8.95 -14.70
N PHE A 50 -17.90 8.98 -15.70
CA PHE A 50 -17.87 8.03 -16.82
C PHE A 50 -16.66 8.26 -17.72
N SER A 51 -16.39 9.53 -18.04
CA SER A 51 -15.22 9.93 -18.83
C SER A 51 -13.90 9.58 -18.14
N PHE A 52 -13.82 9.76 -16.82
CA PHE A 52 -12.64 9.38 -16.04
C PHE A 52 -12.40 7.87 -16.03
N MET A 53 -13.46 7.06 -15.91
CA MET A 53 -13.34 5.60 -16.00
C MET A 53 -12.86 5.16 -17.39
N LEU A 54 -13.39 5.73 -18.47
CA LEU A 54 -12.93 5.47 -19.84
C LEU A 54 -11.45 5.83 -20.00
N PHE A 55 -11.05 7.03 -19.56
CA PHE A 55 -9.64 7.45 -19.55
C PHE A 55 -8.76 6.47 -18.78
N THR A 56 -9.20 6.06 -17.59
CA THR A 56 -8.45 5.15 -16.71
C THR A 56 -8.25 3.78 -17.38
N THR A 57 -9.24 3.29 -18.11
CA THR A 57 -9.13 2.05 -18.90
C THR A 57 -8.11 2.17 -20.04
N LEU A 58 -8.16 3.25 -20.82
CA LEU A 58 -7.18 3.50 -21.89
C LEU A 58 -5.75 3.67 -21.35
N TRP A 59 -5.60 4.45 -20.29
CA TRP A 59 -4.34 4.61 -19.57
C TRP A 59 -3.77 3.26 -19.12
N SER A 60 -4.62 2.40 -18.57
CA SER A 60 -4.21 1.09 -18.07
C SER A 60 -3.78 0.13 -19.18
N LEU A 61 -4.40 0.21 -20.37
CA LEU A 61 -3.95 -0.54 -21.55
C LEU A 61 -2.54 -0.09 -21.99
N LEU A 62 -2.25 1.21 -21.93
CA LEU A 62 -0.92 1.74 -22.22
C LEU A 62 0.11 1.29 -21.18
N VAL A 63 -0.23 1.34 -19.89
CA VAL A 63 0.64 0.86 -18.81
C VAL A 63 0.90 -0.64 -18.93
N LEU A 64 -0.14 -1.43 -19.22
CA LEU A 64 -0.01 -2.87 -19.43
C LEU A 64 0.87 -3.18 -20.64
N ALA A 65 0.70 -2.42 -21.74
CA ALA A 65 1.55 -2.53 -22.91
C ALA A 65 3.01 -2.18 -22.58
N TYR A 66 3.26 -1.11 -21.84
CA TYR A 66 4.60 -0.72 -21.39
C TYR A 66 5.25 -1.83 -20.56
N ILE A 67 4.55 -2.38 -19.56
CA ILE A 67 5.09 -3.41 -18.66
C ILE A 67 5.28 -4.75 -19.38
N CYS A 68 4.43 -5.11 -20.34
CA CYS A 68 4.52 -6.40 -21.05
C CYS A 68 5.46 -6.39 -22.27
N LEU A 69 5.53 -5.29 -23.02
CA LEU A 69 6.30 -5.21 -24.27
C LEU A 69 7.73 -4.75 -24.01
N THR A 70 7.94 -3.76 -23.12
CA THR A 70 9.28 -3.17 -22.89
C THR A 70 10.32 -4.20 -22.43
N PRO A 71 10.08 -5.08 -21.44
CA PRO A 71 11.08 -6.09 -21.06
C PRO A 71 11.29 -7.16 -22.13
N ARG A 72 10.34 -7.38 -23.05
CA ARG A 72 10.44 -8.36 -24.15
C ARG A 72 11.23 -7.84 -25.35
N TYR A 73 11.00 -6.59 -25.74
CA TYR A 73 11.59 -6.00 -26.95
C TYR A 73 12.75 -5.05 -26.67
N MET A 74 12.78 -4.40 -25.50
CA MET A 74 13.74 -3.35 -25.15
C MET A 74 14.20 -3.46 -23.69
N ALA A 75 14.78 -4.61 -23.33
CA ALA A 75 15.25 -4.87 -21.96
C ALA A 75 16.23 -3.82 -21.41
N ARG A 76 16.97 -3.11 -22.28
CA ARG A 76 17.90 -2.03 -21.90
C ARG A 76 17.23 -0.70 -21.53
N ALA A 77 16.00 -0.46 -21.98
CA ALA A 77 15.24 0.76 -21.71
C ALA A 77 14.21 0.60 -20.58
N PHE A 78 14.11 -0.61 -19.99
CA PHE A 78 13.18 -0.88 -18.90
C PHE A 78 13.69 -0.30 -17.58
N HIS A 79 12.95 0.66 -17.03
CA HIS A 79 13.24 1.25 -15.72
C HIS A 79 12.24 0.73 -14.69
N ALA A 80 12.70 -0.16 -13.81
CA ALA A 80 11.83 -0.83 -12.84
C ALA A 80 11.13 0.14 -11.86
N LEU A 81 11.78 1.25 -11.47
CA LEU A 81 11.15 2.31 -10.66
C LEU A 81 10.02 3.04 -11.40
N VAL A 82 10.15 3.22 -12.72
CA VAL A 82 9.11 3.82 -13.56
C VAL A 82 7.92 2.86 -13.66
N ALA A 83 8.18 1.56 -13.84
CA ALA A 83 7.14 0.54 -13.82
C ALA A 83 6.39 0.50 -12.47
N LEU A 84 7.10 0.55 -11.34
CA LEU A 84 6.50 0.63 -10.01
C LEU A 84 5.65 1.90 -9.84
N GLY A 85 6.15 3.06 -10.29
CA GLY A 85 5.41 4.32 -10.27
C GLY A 85 4.13 4.27 -11.12
N LEU A 86 4.21 3.70 -12.33
CA LEU A 86 3.06 3.53 -13.21
C LEU A 86 2.02 2.58 -12.62
N LEU A 87 2.43 1.47 -12.01
CA LEU A 87 1.55 0.53 -11.32
C LEU A 87 0.85 1.20 -10.13
N GLY A 88 1.59 1.94 -9.30
CA GLY A 88 1.02 2.67 -8.17
C GLY A 88 0.03 3.75 -8.59
N LEU A 89 0.37 4.55 -9.60
CA LEU A 89 -0.53 5.58 -10.14
C LEU A 89 -1.81 4.96 -10.72
N THR A 90 -1.67 3.86 -11.47
CA THR A 90 -2.81 3.16 -12.06
C THR A 90 -3.71 2.56 -10.97
N THR A 91 -3.12 2.02 -9.90
CA THR A 91 -3.86 1.56 -8.72
C THR A 91 -4.68 2.71 -8.12
N LEU A 92 -4.10 3.90 -7.95
CA LEU A 92 -4.81 5.06 -7.41
C LEU A 92 -5.96 5.51 -8.32
N PHE A 93 -5.76 5.51 -9.64
CA PHE A 93 -6.82 5.87 -10.59
C PHE A 93 -8.00 4.91 -10.55
N TRP A 94 -7.75 3.60 -10.54
CA TRP A 94 -8.84 2.62 -10.44
C TRP A 94 -9.61 2.71 -9.13
N PHE A 95 -8.91 2.97 -8.03
CA PHE A 95 -9.56 3.19 -6.74
C PHE A 95 -10.46 4.42 -6.76
N ALA A 96 -9.89 5.56 -7.15
CA ALA A 96 -10.58 6.84 -7.19
C ALA A 96 -11.77 6.81 -8.15
N GLY A 97 -11.58 6.22 -9.34
CA GLY A 97 -12.60 6.09 -10.37
C GLY A 97 -13.76 5.21 -9.93
N SER A 98 -13.46 4.04 -9.36
CA SER A 98 -14.49 3.09 -8.90
C SER A 98 -15.31 3.67 -7.75
N ILE A 99 -14.68 4.37 -6.80
CA ILE A 99 -15.41 5.04 -5.71
C ILE A 99 -16.21 6.23 -6.22
N ALA A 100 -15.64 7.06 -7.11
CA ALA A 100 -16.36 8.19 -7.70
C ALA A 100 -17.60 7.71 -8.47
N LEU A 101 -17.48 6.61 -9.21
CA LEU A 101 -18.59 5.98 -9.93
C LEU A 101 -19.63 5.39 -8.97
N ALA A 102 -19.19 4.68 -7.92
CA ALA A 102 -20.08 4.13 -6.89
C ALA A 102 -20.87 5.22 -6.14
N ALA A 103 -20.19 6.32 -5.78
CA ALA A 103 -20.79 7.46 -5.11
C ALA A 103 -21.80 8.20 -6.01
N PHE A 104 -21.52 8.26 -7.32
CA PHE A 104 -22.42 8.87 -8.29
C PHE A 104 -23.69 8.05 -8.52
N LEU A 105 -23.63 6.71 -8.52
CA LEU A 105 -24.77 5.84 -8.82
C LEU A 105 -25.75 5.66 -7.65
N GLY A 106 -25.28 5.53 -6.41
CA GLY A 106 -26.14 5.35 -5.23
C GLY A 106 -26.93 4.02 -5.14
N LEU A 107 -27.88 3.94 -4.20
CA LEU A 107 -28.73 2.75 -3.95
C LEU A 107 -29.86 2.65 -5.00
N PRO A 108 -30.30 1.43 -5.38
CA PRO A 108 -31.02 1.20 -6.63
C PRO A 108 -32.53 1.43 -6.52
N ASP A 109 -33.06 2.36 -7.31
CA ASP A 109 -34.43 2.30 -7.82
C ASP A 109 -34.46 2.78 -9.27
N CYS A 110 -34.40 1.81 -10.18
CA CYS A 110 -34.21 2.05 -11.59
C CYS A 110 -35.49 1.69 -12.35
N ARG A 111 -36.31 2.71 -12.68
CA ARG A 111 -37.52 2.58 -13.50
C ARG A 111 -37.40 3.43 -14.77
N GLY A 112 -37.49 2.80 -15.94
CA GLY A 112 -37.53 3.48 -17.25
C GLY A 112 -36.34 3.20 -18.19
N THR A 113 -36.26 3.97 -19.28
CA THR A 113 -35.36 3.73 -20.44
C THR A 113 -33.87 3.89 -20.14
N PHE A 114 -33.51 4.63 -19.08
CA PHE A 114 -32.11 4.83 -18.65
C PHE A 114 -31.55 3.65 -17.85
N CYS A 115 -32.36 2.61 -17.62
CA CYS A 115 -32.00 1.57 -16.67
C CYS A 115 -30.90 0.63 -17.14
N THR A 116 -30.79 0.41 -18.45
CA THR A 116 -29.67 -0.33 -19.04
C THR A 116 -28.35 0.40 -18.79
N THR A 117 -28.30 1.72 -18.95
CA THR A 117 -27.10 2.52 -18.67
C THR A 117 -26.70 2.46 -17.20
N THR A 118 -27.65 2.59 -16.27
CA THR A 118 -27.38 2.52 -14.82
C THR A 118 -26.87 1.15 -14.41
N ARG A 119 -27.45 0.06 -14.92
CA ARG A 119 -26.97 -1.31 -14.64
C ARG A 119 -25.59 -1.58 -15.24
N SER A 120 -25.32 -1.09 -16.45
CA SER A 120 -23.98 -1.17 -17.04
C SER A 120 -22.95 -0.40 -16.21
N ALA A 121 -23.32 0.77 -15.67
CA ALA A 121 -22.45 1.54 -14.79
C ALA A 121 -22.21 0.87 -13.43
N GLN A 122 -23.21 0.16 -12.89
CA GLN A 122 -23.03 -0.68 -11.70
C GLN A 122 -22.06 -1.84 -11.97
N ALA A 123 -22.20 -2.51 -13.12
CA ALA A 123 -21.26 -3.55 -13.53
C ALA A 123 -19.83 -3.00 -13.68
N ALA A 124 -19.66 -1.85 -14.35
CA ALA A 124 -18.38 -1.16 -14.47
C ALA A 124 -17.79 -0.73 -13.11
N THR A 125 -18.63 -0.42 -12.13
CA THR A 125 -18.15 -0.14 -10.77
C THR A 125 -17.56 -1.40 -10.14
N ALA A 126 -18.24 -2.54 -10.27
CA ALA A 126 -17.78 -3.81 -9.69
C ALA A 126 -16.50 -4.32 -10.36
N PHE A 127 -16.45 -4.34 -11.69
CA PHE A 127 -15.25 -4.70 -12.45
C PHE A 127 -14.09 -3.74 -12.16
N GLY A 128 -14.35 -2.44 -12.02
CA GLY A 128 -13.36 -1.46 -11.58
C GLY A 128 -12.71 -1.79 -10.24
N PHE A 129 -13.48 -2.22 -9.22
CA PHE A 129 -12.92 -2.65 -7.94
C PHE A 129 -12.07 -3.93 -8.03
N PHE A 130 -12.45 -4.87 -8.89
CA PHE A 130 -11.63 -6.06 -9.12
C PHE A 130 -10.32 -5.70 -9.83
N ILE A 131 -10.36 -4.81 -10.82
CA ILE A 131 -9.15 -4.33 -11.53
C ILE A 131 -8.25 -3.58 -10.56
N TRP A 132 -8.82 -2.72 -9.71
CA TRP A 132 -8.11 -2.06 -8.63
C TRP A 132 -7.37 -3.07 -7.74
N ALA A 133 -8.06 -4.12 -7.28
CA ALA A 133 -7.45 -5.12 -6.41
C ALA A 133 -6.25 -5.81 -7.08
N ILE A 134 -6.36 -6.18 -8.37
CA ILE A 134 -5.26 -6.81 -9.10
C ILE A 134 -4.07 -5.84 -9.25
N PHE A 135 -4.31 -4.58 -9.63
CA PHE A 135 -3.25 -3.57 -9.72
C PHE A 135 -2.59 -3.29 -8.37
N ALA A 136 -3.37 -3.28 -7.29
CA ALA A 136 -2.85 -3.06 -5.96
C ALA A 136 -1.98 -4.23 -5.49
N VAL A 137 -2.37 -5.47 -5.79
CA VAL A 137 -1.53 -6.66 -5.53
C VAL A 137 -0.24 -6.59 -6.36
N LEU A 138 -0.32 -6.27 -7.67
CA LEU A 138 0.87 -6.12 -8.52
C LEU A 138 1.83 -5.04 -7.98
N THR A 139 1.29 -3.87 -7.63
CA THR A 139 2.06 -2.76 -7.05
C THR A 139 2.74 -3.17 -5.74
N ALA A 140 2.02 -3.90 -4.88
CA ALA A 140 2.58 -4.38 -3.62
C ALA A 140 3.71 -5.40 -3.85
N LEU A 141 3.50 -6.37 -4.75
CA LEU A 141 4.50 -7.39 -5.09
C LEU A 141 5.78 -6.75 -5.65
N ASP A 142 5.66 -5.84 -6.62
CA ASP A 142 6.81 -5.14 -7.21
C ASP A 142 7.49 -4.20 -6.20
N GLY A 143 6.70 -3.50 -5.38
CA GLY A 143 7.22 -2.65 -4.30
C GLY A 143 8.03 -3.45 -3.29
N MET A 144 7.55 -4.61 -2.88
CA MET A 144 8.27 -5.50 -1.96
C MET A 144 9.55 -6.06 -2.57
N ALA A 145 9.55 -6.40 -3.86
CA ALA A 145 10.76 -6.85 -4.56
C ALA A 145 11.84 -5.76 -4.56
N HIS A 146 11.45 -4.50 -4.73
CA HIS A 146 12.35 -3.35 -4.66
C HIS A 146 12.87 -3.07 -3.24
N LEU A 147 12.04 -3.22 -2.21
CA LEU A 147 12.43 -3.02 -0.81
C LEU A 147 13.36 -4.14 -0.28
N ARG A 148 13.24 -5.38 -0.79
CA ARG A 148 14.13 -6.49 -0.43
C ARG A 148 15.56 -6.35 -0.99
N GLY A 149 15.74 -5.59 -2.07
CA GLY A 149 17.05 -5.35 -2.71
C GLY A 149 17.83 -4.17 -2.14
N GLY A 150 17.19 -3.31 -1.36
CA GLY A 150 17.81 -2.14 -0.74
C GLY A 150 17.50 -2.13 0.75
N GLY A 151 18.44 -2.60 1.57
CA GLY A 151 18.45 -2.36 3.01
C GLY A 151 18.65 -0.88 3.31
N ALA A 152 17.67 -0.05 2.94
CA ALA A 152 17.61 1.34 3.36
C ALA A 152 17.13 1.33 4.80
N ARG A 153 18.07 1.53 5.72
CA ARG A 153 17.80 1.92 7.10
C ARG A 153 16.99 3.21 7.01
N ALA A 154 15.68 3.09 7.21
CA ALA A 154 14.80 4.26 7.31
C ALA A 154 15.24 5.04 8.55
N ASP A 155 16.00 6.10 8.34
CA ASP A 155 16.28 7.06 9.39
C ASP A 155 14.96 7.83 9.61
N THR A 156 14.24 7.47 10.66
CA THR A 156 13.01 8.12 11.12
C THR A 156 13.34 9.53 11.63
N THR A 157 13.67 10.43 10.72
CA THR A 157 13.67 11.89 10.92
C THR A 157 12.64 12.59 10.05
N GLY A 158 11.82 11.82 9.32
CA GLY A 158 10.52 12.30 8.86
C GLY A 158 9.59 12.41 10.06
N LYS A 159 9.11 13.62 10.37
CA LYS A 159 7.99 13.83 11.29
C LYS A 159 6.90 12.79 10.96
N PRO A 160 6.31 12.10 11.96
CA PRO A 160 5.25 11.14 11.68
C PRO A 160 4.23 11.86 10.82
N VAL A 161 3.99 11.33 9.61
CA VAL A 161 2.94 11.80 8.73
C VAL A 161 1.70 11.81 9.60
N ALA A 162 1.21 13.00 9.94
CA ALA A 162 0.11 13.17 10.88
C ALA A 162 -1.00 12.24 10.43
N GLN A 163 -1.20 11.19 11.22
CA GLN A 163 -2.03 10.06 10.88
C GLN A 163 -3.42 10.61 10.53
N ALA A 164 -3.83 10.48 9.27
CA ALA A 164 -5.02 11.15 8.73
C ALA A 164 -6.33 10.80 9.48
N HIS A 165 -6.29 9.83 10.39
CA HIS A 165 -7.35 9.46 11.31
C HIS A 165 -7.62 10.49 12.42
N ILE A 166 -6.59 11.18 12.91
CA ILE A 166 -6.72 12.14 14.03
C ILE A 166 -7.59 13.35 13.61
N PRO A 167 -7.38 13.96 12.43
CA PRO A 167 -8.25 15.02 11.96
C PRO A 167 -9.70 14.56 11.73
N ILE A 168 -9.92 13.35 11.20
CA ILE A 168 -11.28 12.86 10.90
C ILE A 168 -12.08 12.68 12.19
N MET A 169 -11.52 11.98 13.17
CA MET A 169 -12.20 11.74 14.45
C MET A 169 -12.51 13.08 15.13
N GLY A 170 -11.56 14.02 15.14
CA GLY A 170 -11.76 15.35 15.72
C GLY A 170 -12.84 16.18 15.00
N MET A 171 -12.84 16.20 13.67
CA MET A 171 -13.85 16.93 12.89
C MET A 171 -15.25 16.31 13.04
N LEU A 172 -15.36 14.98 13.04
CA LEU A 172 -16.64 14.29 13.21
C LEU A 172 -17.17 14.37 14.65
N ALA A 173 -16.30 14.37 15.66
CA ALA A 173 -16.69 14.53 17.06
C ALA A 173 -17.41 15.86 17.32
N TRP A 174 -16.99 16.94 16.64
CA TRP A 174 -17.68 18.23 16.70
C TRP A 174 -19.14 18.13 16.22
N PHE A 175 -19.39 17.42 15.10
CA PHE A 175 -20.75 17.18 14.61
C PHE A 175 -21.57 16.37 15.61
N VAL A 176 -21.01 15.27 16.12
CA VAL A 176 -21.68 14.42 17.11
C VAL A 176 -22.05 15.21 18.36
N ASN A 177 -21.15 16.06 18.87
CA ASN A 177 -21.40 16.89 20.04
C ASN A 177 -22.58 17.85 19.86
N ILE A 178 -22.79 18.39 18.66
CA ILE A 178 -23.94 19.26 18.36
C ILE A 178 -25.26 18.48 18.47
N PHE A 179 -25.34 17.29 17.90
CA PHE A 179 -26.55 16.46 17.98
C PHE A 179 -26.83 16.01 19.43
N VAL A 180 -25.78 15.61 20.16
CA VAL A 180 -25.89 15.25 21.58
C VAL A 180 -26.36 16.44 22.42
N SER A 181 -25.80 17.63 22.20
CA SER A 181 -26.16 18.85 22.94
C SER A 181 -27.60 19.31 22.70
N ASN A 182 -28.17 18.95 21.55
CA ASN A 182 -29.57 19.25 21.21
C ASN A 182 -30.51 18.06 21.41
N ASN A 183 -30.07 17.00 22.10
CA ASN A 183 -30.84 15.78 22.36
C ASN A 183 -31.47 15.16 21.09
N ALA A 184 -30.71 15.15 20.00
CA ALA A 184 -31.12 14.66 18.70
C ALA A 184 -30.26 13.47 18.23
N LEU A 185 -30.84 12.60 17.41
CA LEU A 185 -30.12 11.49 16.79
C LEU A 185 -29.17 12.01 15.71
N THR A 186 -27.89 11.60 15.77
CA THR A 186 -26.93 11.83 14.69
C THR A 186 -27.35 11.05 13.45
N PRO A 187 -27.32 11.65 12.25
CA PRO A 187 -27.57 10.93 11.01
C PRO A 187 -26.64 9.72 10.83
N ASP A 188 -27.19 8.61 10.33
CA ASP A 188 -26.48 7.33 10.18
C ASP A 188 -25.19 7.47 9.35
N SER A 189 -25.20 8.32 8.33
CA SER A 189 -24.07 8.61 7.44
C SER A 189 -22.84 9.15 8.18
N ILE A 190 -23.06 10.03 9.17
CA ILE A 190 -22.00 10.64 9.98
C ILE A 190 -21.61 9.68 11.10
N LEU A 191 -22.60 9.02 11.72
CA LEU A 191 -22.39 8.11 12.84
C LEU A 191 -21.52 6.90 12.46
N ILE A 192 -21.81 6.25 11.32
CA ILE A 192 -21.04 5.10 10.85
C ILE A 192 -19.59 5.51 10.56
N LEU A 193 -19.37 6.66 9.92
CA LEU A 193 -18.02 7.16 9.64
C LEU A 193 -17.25 7.51 10.92
N PHE A 194 -17.94 8.05 11.93
CA PHE A 194 -17.35 8.35 13.23
C PHE A 194 -16.93 7.06 13.97
N ILE A 195 -17.84 6.09 14.11
CA ILE A 195 -17.55 4.83 14.81
C ILE A 195 -16.42 4.07 14.13
N THR A 196 -16.47 3.95 12.80
CA THR A 196 -15.44 3.22 12.02
C THR A 196 -14.07 3.87 12.16
N THR A 197 -13.98 5.20 12.13
CA THR A 197 -12.70 5.91 12.27
C THR A 197 -12.14 5.84 13.70
N VAL A 198 -13.00 5.81 14.73
CA VAL A 198 -12.58 5.56 16.13
C VAL A 198 -12.03 4.15 16.30
N LEU A 199 -12.73 3.13 15.79
CA LEU A 199 -12.28 1.73 15.84
C LEU A 199 -10.99 1.53 15.05
N ALA A 200 -10.90 2.13 13.86
CA ALA A 200 -9.71 2.14 13.03
C ALA A 200 -8.50 2.78 13.74
N LEU A 201 -8.70 3.91 14.42
CA LEU A 201 -7.65 4.58 15.18
C LEU A 201 -7.19 3.73 16.36
N ALA A 202 -8.13 3.17 17.14
CA ALA A 202 -7.81 2.30 18.26
C ALA A 202 -7.03 1.06 17.81
N TRP A 203 -7.44 0.47 16.67
CA TRP A 203 -6.74 -0.65 16.06
C TRP A 203 -5.34 -0.28 15.57
N ALA A 204 -5.19 0.85 14.86
CA ALA A 204 -3.88 1.31 14.39
C ALA A 204 -2.90 1.60 15.54
N VAL A 205 -3.41 2.09 16.67
CA VAL A 205 -2.60 2.27 17.90
C VAL A 205 -2.23 0.91 18.51
N PHE A 206 -3.19 -0.03 18.56
CA PHE A 206 -2.94 -1.38 19.06
C PHE A 206 -1.90 -2.13 18.22
N THR A 207 -1.98 -2.07 16.90
CA THR A 207 -1.01 -2.70 15.99
C THR A 207 0.37 -2.07 16.13
N LEU A 208 0.46 -0.75 16.30
CA LEU A 208 1.73 -0.04 16.53
C LEU A 208 2.43 -0.49 17.83
N PHE A 209 1.69 -0.61 18.94
CA PHE A 209 2.29 -1.08 20.21
C PHE A 209 2.55 -2.58 20.24
N SER A 210 1.66 -3.38 19.63
CA SER A 210 1.80 -4.84 19.60
C SER A 210 3.01 -5.24 18.78
N TYR A 211 3.23 -4.65 17.60
CA TYR A 211 4.39 -4.93 16.76
C TYR A 211 5.73 -4.60 17.45
N HIS A 212 5.72 -3.62 18.37
CA HIS A 212 6.90 -3.26 19.16
C HIS A 212 7.17 -4.24 20.32
N ARG A 213 6.16 -4.96 20.84
CA ARG A 213 6.29 -5.74 22.10
C ARG A 213 6.07 -7.24 21.97
N SER A 214 5.46 -7.73 20.89
CA SER A 214 5.23 -9.17 20.64
C SER A 214 4.91 -9.41 19.15
N SER A 215 5.46 -10.46 18.54
CA SER A 215 5.14 -10.86 17.17
C SER A 215 3.69 -11.34 17.08
N ALA A 216 2.74 -10.42 16.93
CA ALA A 216 1.35 -10.73 16.70
C ALA A 216 1.20 -11.57 15.42
N ASN A 217 0.21 -12.47 15.38
CA ASN A 217 -0.07 -13.31 14.22
C ASN A 217 -0.40 -12.43 13.00
N ALA A 218 0.51 -12.38 12.03
CA ALA A 218 0.41 -11.51 10.87
C ALA A 218 -0.89 -11.74 10.06
N ARG A 219 -1.42 -12.98 10.06
CA ARG A 219 -2.69 -13.32 9.41
C ARG A 219 -3.91 -12.74 10.13
N PHE A 220 -3.86 -12.62 11.47
CA PHE A 220 -4.92 -11.98 12.24
C PHE A 220 -4.94 -10.47 11.99
N VAL A 221 -3.75 -9.84 11.94
CA VAL A 221 -3.64 -8.41 11.61
C VAL A 221 -4.19 -8.13 10.21
N ALA A 222 -3.84 -8.96 9.23
CA ALA A 222 -4.36 -8.84 7.87
C ALA A 222 -5.89 -8.93 7.78
N LEU A 223 -6.51 -9.85 8.54
CA LEU A 223 -7.96 -10.01 8.57
C LEU A 223 -8.64 -8.76 9.15
N VAL A 224 -8.14 -8.24 10.27
CA VAL A 224 -8.74 -7.08 10.93
C VAL A 224 -8.57 -5.81 10.10
N ASP A 225 -7.41 -5.62 9.45
CA ASP A 225 -7.20 -4.49 8.53
C ASP A 225 -8.15 -4.56 7.33
N LEU A 226 -8.39 -5.75 6.77
CA LEU A 226 -9.37 -5.95 5.69
C LEU A 226 -10.80 -5.66 6.17
N ALA A 227 -11.15 -6.09 7.39
CA ALA A 227 -12.46 -5.80 7.98
C ALA A 227 -12.66 -4.28 8.16
N ILE A 228 -11.66 -3.56 8.69
CA ILE A 228 -11.71 -2.10 8.84
C ILE A 228 -11.81 -1.41 7.47
N CYS A 229 -11.03 -1.86 6.49
CA CYS A 229 -11.12 -1.41 5.11
C CYS A 229 -12.55 -1.56 4.55
N GLY A 230 -13.18 -2.73 4.72
CA GLY A 230 -14.56 -2.97 4.29
C GLY A 230 -15.58 -2.06 5.00
N THR A 231 -15.43 -1.85 6.31
CA THR A 231 -16.34 -0.96 7.05
C THR A 231 -16.18 0.52 6.65
N LEU A 232 -14.95 0.97 6.33
CA LEU A 232 -14.71 2.32 5.84
C LEU A 232 -15.30 2.53 4.44
N ILE A 233 -15.27 1.52 3.56
CA ILE A 233 -15.95 1.57 2.26
C ILE A 233 -17.45 1.78 2.45
N ALA A 234 -18.07 1.01 3.35
CA ALA A 234 -19.50 1.17 3.67
C ALA A 234 -19.81 2.56 4.24
N ALA A 235 -18.96 3.09 5.11
CA ALA A 235 -19.11 4.42 5.71
C ALA A 235 -19.03 5.54 4.67
N VAL A 236 -18.02 5.49 3.79
CA VAL A 236 -17.84 6.45 2.68
C VAL A 236 -19.02 6.41 1.72
N TYR A 237 -19.57 5.22 1.46
CA TYR A 237 -20.73 5.05 0.61
C TYR A 237 -22.00 5.66 1.20
N GLN A 238 -22.19 5.55 2.51
CA GLN A 238 -23.35 6.16 3.19
C GLN A 238 -23.28 7.69 3.17
N LEU A 239 -22.07 8.27 3.17
CA LEU A 239 -21.86 9.71 3.11
C LEU A 239 -21.71 10.26 1.67
N ARG A 240 -21.96 9.45 0.63
CA ARG A 240 -21.77 9.83 -0.79
C ARG A 240 -22.45 11.13 -1.22
N GLY A 241 -23.56 11.49 -0.57
CA GLY A 241 -24.31 12.72 -0.89
C GLY A 241 -23.47 14.00 -0.76
N ILE A 242 -22.41 13.99 0.05
CA ILE A 242 -21.51 15.14 0.18
C ILE A 242 -20.67 15.42 -1.09
N ALA A 243 -20.54 14.43 -1.99
CA ALA A 243 -19.76 14.58 -3.21
C ALA A 243 -20.35 15.65 -4.14
N SER A 244 -21.68 15.72 -4.22
CA SER A 244 -22.42 16.67 -5.07
C SER A 244 -22.74 18.00 -4.39
N ALA A 245 -22.30 18.20 -3.14
CA ALA A 245 -22.58 19.42 -2.41
C ALA A 245 -21.55 20.52 -2.73
N ASP A 246 -22.04 21.75 -2.93
CA ASP A 246 -21.20 22.93 -3.10
C ASP A 246 -21.06 23.66 -1.76
N CYS A 247 -19.84 23.68 -1.20
CA CYS A 247 -19.56 24.26 0.11
C CYS A 247 -19.40 25.78 0.05
N VAL A 248 -20.46 26.45 -0.38
CA VAL A 248 -20.57 27.92 -0.47
C VAL A 248 -21.82 28.39 0.28
N PRO A 249 -21.89 29.67 0.73
CA PRO A 249 -23.01 30.16 1.53
C PRO A 249 -24.39 30.00 0.88
N ASN A 250 -24.49 30.17 -0.45
CA ASN A 250 -25.74 30.05 -1.21
C ASN A 250 -25.50 29.26 -2.51
N PRO A 251 -25.56 27.92 -2.49
CA PRO A 251 -25.33 27.12 -3.68
C PRO A 251 -26.49 27.26 -4.68
N SER A 252 -26.14 27.46 -5.95
CA SER A 252 -27.09 27.50 -7.06
C SER A 252 -26.73 26.39 -8.06
N PRO A 253 -27.61 25.42 -8.34
CA PRO A 253 -28.99 25.28 -7.85
C PRO A 253 -29.12 24.85 -6.37
N PRO A 254 -30.28 25.09 -5.71
CA PRO A 254 -30.51 24.80 -4.28
C PRO A 254 -30.35 23.32 -3.90
N THR A 255 -30.47 22.43 -4.88
CA THR A 255 -30.29 20.98 -4.74
C THR A 255 -28.85 20.57 -4.40
N ARG A 256 -27.88 21.49 -4.43
CA ARG A 256 -26.49 21.25 -4.02
C ARG A 256 -26.19 21.65 -2.58
N PHE A 257 -27.22 21.98 -1.81
CA PHE A 257 -27.08 22.28 -0.39
C PHE A 257 -26.80 21.00 0.42
N TRP A 258 -25.70 20.96 1.15
CA TRP A 258 -25.16 19.72 1.74
C TRP A 258 -26.10 18.99 2.73
N ALA A 259 -26.85 19.70 3.59
CA ALA A 259 -27.52 19.08 4.73
C ALA A 259 -28.60 18.03 4.35
N PRO A 260 -29.52 18.30 3.39
CA PRO A 260 -30.44 17.29 2.86
C PRO A 260 -29.73 16.08 2.24
N LEU A 261 -28.57 16.29 1.59
CA LEU A 261 -27.86 15.22 0.88
C LEU A 261 -27.21 14.20 1.82
N VAL A 262 -26.89 14.60 3.05
CA VAL A 262 -26.31 13.73 4.07
C VAL A 262 -27.31 13.33 5.16
N GLY A 263 -28.58 13.72 5.04
CA GLY A 263 -29.64 13.40 5.99
C GLY A 263 -29.59 14.21 7.29
N VAL A 264 -28.95 15.38 7.27
CA VAL A 264 -28.88 16.29 8.42
C VAL A 264 -30.14 17.17 8.46
N PRO A 265 -30.90 17.17 9.57
CA PRO A 265 -32.09 18.02 9.69
C PRO A 265 -31.74 19.50 9.61
N SER A 266 -32.53 20.25 8.84
CA SER A 266 -32.53 21.71 8.82
C SER A 266 -33.18 22.24 10.10
N GLY A 267 -32.46 23.03 10.90
CA GLY A 267 -33.02 23.61 12.14
C GLY A 267 -32.03 23.74 13.29
N PHE A 268 -30.91 23.00 13.24
CA PHE A 268 -29.77 23.31 14.12
C PHE A 268 -29.04 24.53 13.56
N GLY A 269 -28.66 25.48 14.41
CA GLY A 269 -27.99 26.73 14.01
C GLY A 269 -26.56 26.50 13.49
N TRP A 270 -26.43 25.86 12.33
CA TRP A 270 -25.16 25.41 11.72
C TRP A 270 -24.19 26.53 11.32
N GLY A 271 -24.50 27.80 11.62
CA GLY A 271 -23.73 28.95 11.14
C GLY A 271 -23.76 29.04 9.62
N ALA A 272 -22.75 29.69 9.03
CA ALA A 272 -22.58 29.71 7.58
C ALA A 272 -22.31 28.27 7.07
N ALA A 273 -23.07 27.86 6.05
CA ALA A 273 -23.11 26.48 5.55
C ALA A 273 -21.81 26.01 4.87
N ASP A 274 -20.89 26.93 4.58
CA ASP A 274 -19.59 26.71 3.96
C ASP A 274 -18.67 25.85 4.85
N LYS A 275 -18.55 26.19 6.14
CA LYS A 275 -17.67 25.51 7.09
C LYS A 275 -18.07 24.06 7.37
N PRO A 276 -19.30 23.74 7.82
CA PRO A 276 -19.69 22.35 8.09
C PRO A 276 -19.65 21.50 6.82
N CYS A 277 -20.03 22.05 5.67
CA CYS A 277 -19.90 21.36 4.40
C CYS A 277 -18.44 21.00 4.09
N ALA A 278 -17.52 21.96 4.19
CA ALA A 278 -16.11 21.73 3.89
C ALA A 278 -15.46 20.70 4.84
N MET A 279 -15.79 20.77 6.14
CA MET A 279 -15.31 19.81 7.14
C MET A 279 -15.80 18.39 6.86
N LEU A 280 -17.07 18.23 6.50
CA LEU A 280 -17.65 16.92 6.18
C LEU A 280 -17.11 16.36 4.86
N LYS A 281 -16.91 17.22 3.86
CA LYS A 281 -16.31 16.86 2.57
C LYS A 281 -14.84 16.45 2.73
N ALA A 282 -14.09 17.15 3.58
CA ALA A 282 -12.72 16.78 3.94
C ALA A 282 -12.67 15.43 4.69
N SER A 283 -13.58 15.22 5.65
CA SER A 283 -13.67 13.96 6.40
C SER A 283 -13.98 12.77 5.49
N TRP A 284 -14.87 12.97 4.52
CA TRP A 284 -15.16 11.98 3.47
C TRP A 284 -13.93 11.65 2.62
N ALA A 285 -13.16 12.66 2.19
CA ALA A 285 -11.93 12.46 1.43
C ALA A 285 -10.85 11.73 2.25
N PHE A 286 -10.64 12.11 3.51
CA PHE A 286 -9.64 11.44 4.36
C PHE A 286 -10.03 10.00 4.68
N ALA A 287 -11.32 9.69 4.78
CA ALA A 287 -11.77 8.30 4.94
C ALA A 287 -11.44 7.44 3.72
N ILE A 288 -11.57 8.00 2.51
CA ILE A 288 -11.12 7.35 1.27
C ILE A 288 -9.62 7.03 1.33
N MET A 289 -8.79 7.96 1.80
CA MET A 289 -7.35 7.73 1.96
C MET A 289 -7.05 6.63 2.99
N ASN A 290 -7.82 6.54 4.07
CA ASN A 290 -7.63 5.51 5.09
C ASN A 290 -8.01 4.09 4.61
N ILE A 291 -8.98 3.96 3.70
CA ILE A 291 -9.27 2.69 3.03
C ILE A 291 -8.01 2.17 2.32
N ILE A 292 -7.31 3.06 1.60
CA ILE A 292 -6.05 2.72 0.91
C ILE A 292 -4.99 2.26 1.91
N PHE A 293 -4.82 3.01 3.00
CA PHE A 293 -3.81 2.67 4.01
C PHE A 293 -4.06 1.30 4.65
N PHE A 294 -5.28 1.02 5.12
CA PHE A 294 -5.59 -0.29 5.71
C PHE A 294 -5.50 -1.43 4.70
N PHE A 295 -5.86 -1.19 3.44
CA PHE A 295 -5.71 -2.20 2.41
C PHE A 295 -4.23 -2.58 2.21
N PHE A 296 -3.32 -1.60 2.12
CA PHE A 296 -1.89 -1.89 2.01
C PHE A 296 -1.32 -2.51 3.30
N THR A 297 -1.80 -2.10 4.48
CA THR A 297 -1.39 -2.73 5.75
C THR A 297 -1.83 -4.19 5.79
N ALA A 298 -3.04 -4.52 5.31
CA ALA A 298 -3.52 -5.90 5.22
C ALA A 298 -2.65 -6.76 4.28
N LEU A 299 -2.28 -6.22 3.10
CA LEU A 299 -1.41 -6.91 2.16
C LEU A 299 0.01 -7.12 2.72
N ALA A 300 0.56 -6.11 3.38
CA ALA A 300 1.86 -6.21 4.04
C ALA A 300 1.81 -7.26 5.16
N ALA A 301 0.77 -7.28 5.99
CA ALA A 301 0.61 -8.27 7.04
C ALA A 301 0.44 -9.70 6.47
N PHE A 302 -0.31 -9.87 5.38
CA PHE A 302 -0.48 -11.17 4.72
C PHE A 302 0.85 -11.71 4.17
N SER A 303 1.70 -10.86 3.59
CA SER A 303 2.99 -11.27 3.01
C SER A 303 4.07 -11.61 4.06
N HIS A 304 3.91 -11.15 5.30
CA HIS A 304 4.83 -11.45 6.42
C HIS A 304 4.54 -12.78 7.13
N GLY A 305 3.38 -13.41 6.85
CA GLY A 305 2.96 -14.67 7.50
C GLY A 305 3.79 -15.91 7.14
N ASP A 306 4.52 -15.91 6.01
CA ASP A 306 5.12 -17.12 5.47
C ASP A 306 6.67 -17.15 5.47
N HIS A 307 7.36 -16.08 5.89
CA HIS A 307 8.84 -16.03 5.85
C HIS A 307 9.55 -15.64 7.15
N LEU A 308 8.83 -15.20 8.19
CA LEU A 308 9.44 -14.84 9.47
C LEU A 308 9.77 -16.05 10.36
N SER A 309 9.13 -17.20 10.16
CA SER A 309 9.49 -18.45 10.86
C SER A 309 10.83 -19.01 10.38
N ALA A 310 11.26 -18.74 9.15
CA ALA A 310 12.55 -19.21 8.64
C ALA A 310 13.71 -18.29 9.02
N ILE A 311 13.51 -16.96 9.01
CA ILE A 311 14.57 -15.99 9.35
C ILE A 311 14.76 -15.89 10.87
N ALA A 312 13.70 -15.99 11.68
CA ALA A 312 13.85 -15.99 13.14
C ALA A 312 14.43 -17.30 13.69
N TYR A 313 14.21 -18.44 13.02
CA TYR A 313 14.86 -19.71 13.37
C TYR A 313 16.36 -19.71 12.99
N ASP A 314 16.73 -18.98 11.94
CA ASP A 314 18.13 -18.83 11.53
C ASP A 314 18.88 -17.77 12.37
N ASP A 315 18.25 -16.66 12.76
CA ASP A 315 18.86 -15.68 13.69
C ASP A 315 19.09 -16.28 15.09
N GLY A 316 18.23 -17.22 15.53
CA GLY A 316 18.47 -18.00 16.74
C GLY A 316 19.68 -18.94 16.63
N ARG A 317 19.93 -19.52 15.45
CA ARG A 317 21.05 -20.43 15.22
C ARG A 317 22.39 -19.71 15.04
N TYR A 318 22.36 -18.50 14.48
CA TYR A 318 23.54 -17.63 14.37
C TYR A 318 23.88 -16.92 15.68
N ARG A 319 22.89 -16.50 16.48
CA ARG A 319 23.16 -15.90 17.79
C ARG A 319 23.67 -16.87 18.85
N GLU A 320 23.32 -18.16 18.76
CA GLU A 320 23.74 -19.14 19.77
C GLU A 320 25.11 -19.76 19.46
N THR A 321 25.58 -19.71 18.21
CA THR A 321 26.95 -20.17 17.88
C THR A 321 28.04 -19.13 18.15
N GLU A 322 27.72 -17.84 18.32
CA GLU A 322 28.74 -16.78 18.43
C GLU A 322 29.11 -16.38 19.88
N ARG A 323 28.40 -16.89 20.90
CA ARG A 323 28.60 -16.44 22.31
C ARG A 323 29.37 -17.37 23.24
N HIS A 324 29.82 -18.52 22.76
CA HIS A 324 30.73 -19.35 23.53
C HIS A 324 31.87 -19.80 22.64
N HIS A 325 33.01 -19.11 22.70
CA HIS A 325 34.37 -19.68 22.72
C HIS A 325 35.42 -18.57 22.51
N HIS A 326 35.55 -17.69 23.48
CA HIS A 326 36.82 -17.00 23.72
C HIS A 326 37.34 -17.41 25.10
N GLN A 327 38.03 -18.55 25.13
CA GLN A 327 38.97 -18.85 26.20
C GLN A 327 40.35 -19.10 25.60
N HIS A 328 41.20 -18.16 25.99
CA HIS A 328 42.65 -18.03 25.88
C HIS A 328 43.52 -19.31 25.88
N HIS A 329 44.60 -19.18 25.09
CA HIS A 329 45.96 -19.69 25.29
C HIS A 329 46.21 -21.22 25.29
N ARG A 330 46.96 -21.69 24.28
CA ARG A 330 48.41 -21.98 24.44
C ARG A 330 49.03 -22.42 23.11
N HIS A 331 50.27 -21.95 22.91
CA HIS A 331 51.20 -22.40 21.89
C HIS A 331 51.35 -23.93 21.89
N HIS A 332 51.41 -24.54 20.70
CA HIS A 332 52.37 -25.59 20.39
C HIS A 332 52.54 -25.68 18.87
N HIS A 333 53.71 -25.26 18.39
CA HIS A 333 54.25 -25.70 17.11
C HIS A 333 54.60 -27.18 17.21
N HIS A 334 54.30 -27.99 16.20
CA HIS A 334 55.23 -29.03 15.74
C HIS A 334 54.97 -29.39 14.27
N HIS A 335 56.06 -29.49 13.52
CA HIS A 335 56.15 -29.79 12.11
C HIS A 335 56.00 -31.30 11.82
N ARG A 336 55.74 -31.59 10.52
CA ARG A 336 55.99 -32.82 9.73
C ARG A 336 57.16 -33.68 10.29
N SER A 337 57.26 -35.00 10.13
CA SER A 337 57.08 -35.84 8.93
C SER A 337 57.29 -37.34 9.27
N ARG A 338 56.92 -38.19 8.29
CA ARG A 338 57.30 -39.59 8.07
C ARG A 338 58.68 -40.08 8.59
N SER A 339 58.65 -41.35 9.03
CA SER A 339 59.60 -42.46 8.79
C SER A 339 61.06 -42.40 9.27
N ASP A 340 61.36 -43.38 10.12
CA ASP A 340 62.44 -44.37 10.02
C ASP A 340 63.90 -43.99 10.35
N GLY A 341 64.55 -44.91 11.07
CA GLY A 341 65.99 -45.15 11.02
C GLY A 341 66.94 -44.30 11.88
N GLY A 342 67.73 -44.99 12.72
CA GLY A 342 69.18 -44.71 12.75
C GLY A 342 69.77 -44.10 14.02
N ARG A 343 70.73 -44.84 14.58
CA ARG A 343 71.58 -44.57 15.75
C ARG A 343 72.76 -43.58 15.43
N PRO A 344 73.64 -43.24 16.41
CA PRO A 344 74.13 -41.88 16.68
C PRO A 344 75.55 -41.58 16.16
N ARG A 345 76.02 -40.32 16.28
CA ARG A 345 77.34 -39.92 16.84
C ARG A 345 77.71 -38.43 16.62
N SER A 346 78.37 -37.90 17.67
CA SER A 346 79.56 -37.03 17.67
C SER A 346 79.54 -35.58 17.14
N ARG A 347 80.12 -34.72 18.01
CA ARG A 347 81.17 -33.72 17.76
C ARG A 347 80.82 -32.34 17.16
N SER A 348 81.08 -31.35 18.03
CA SER A 348 82.04 -30.24 17.88
C SER A 348 81.71 -28.99 17.05
N ARG A 349 81.82 -27.86 17.77
CA ARG A 349 82.64 -26.65 17.50
C ARG A 349 82.25 -25.70 16.35
N HIS A 350 82.28 -24.42 16.74
CA HIS A 350 82.72 -23.24 15.96
C HIS A 350 81.83 -22.87 14.76
N SER A 351 81.70 -21.64 14.31
CA SER A 351 82.13 -20.31 14.75
C SER A 351 81.52 -19.31 13.77
N SER A 352 81.51 -18.05 14.20
CA SER A 352 81.81 -16.87 13.36
C SER A 352 80.76 -16.34 12.37
N ARG A 353 80.45 -15.05 12.58
CA ARG A 353 80.47 -13.93 11.61
C ARG A 353 79.62 -14.09 10.34
N SER A 354 78.73 -13.13 10.10
CA SER A 354 79.10 -11.92 9.33
C SER A 354 77.90 -11.02 8.99
N ARG A 355 78.19 -9.70 9.03
CA ARG A 355 77.75 -8.58 8.15
C ARG A 355 76.25 -8.22 8.14
N ARG A 356 75.84 -7.01 8.61
CA ARG A 356 75.87 -5.68 7.92
C ARG A 356 75.33 -5.80 6.48
N SER A 357 74.25 -5.15 6.06
CA SER A 357 74.00 -3.70 6.07
C SER A 357 72.60 -3.36 5.46
N PRO A 358 72.17 -2.07 5.46
CA PRO A 358 70.77 -1.64 5.54
C PRO A 358 70.25 -0.83 4.32
N HIS A 359 69.13 -0.12 4.51
CA HIS A 359 68.39 0.81 3.62
C HIS A 359 67.36 0.13 2.69
N SER A 360 66.16 0.68 2.45
CA SER A 360 65.71 2.07 2.28
C SER A 360 64.19 2.19 2.56
N TYR A 361 63.71 3.30 3.18
CA TYR A 361 62.85 4.36 2.59
C TYR A 361 61.56 3.81 1.94
N THR A 362 60.32 4.19 2.29
CA THR A 362 59.62 5.49 2.08
C THR A 362 58.16 5.22 2.55
N ARG A 363 57.57 5.96 3.53
CA ARG A 363 56.77 7.20 3.42
C ARG A 363 55.26 7.01 3.16
N ARG A 364 54.49 7.51 4.15
CA ARG A 364 53.19 8.24 4.15
C ARG A 364 51.94 7.59 3.54
N VAL A 365 50.90 7.37 4.37
CA VAL A 365 49.78 8.28 4.75
C VAL A 365 48.78 8.49 3.62
N TYR A 366 47.53 8.04 3.84
CA TYR A 366 46.28 8.80 3.67
C TYR A 366 45.35 8.27 4.78
N VAL A 367 44.89 9.14 5.69
CA VAL A 367 43.61 9.89 5.64
C VAL A 367 42.44 8.94 5.42
#